data_AF-A0A448ZIB4-F1
#
_entry.id   AF-A0A448ZIB4-F1
#
_cell.length_a   1.000
_cell.length_b   1.000
_cell.length_c   1.000
_cell.angle_alpha   90.00
_cell.angle_beta   90.00
_cell.angle_gamma   90.00
#
_symmetry.space_group_name_H-M   'P 1'
#
loop_
_entity.id
_entity.type
_entity.pdbx_description
1 polymer ?
#
loop_
_entity_poly.entity_id
_entity_poly.type
_entity_poly.pdbx_seq_one_letter_code
_entity_poly.pdbx_strand_id
1 'polypeptide(L)'
;MFSRIASTTAKRVASLQTARGSQFARTSCAAFSTAEVVPGVGAGKTSTGIVGLPADPDAVSNIISAYQALLDRMAASDLPENAQYRVDLENISNYRIKIATENPDDPEMVEELCQCGQVEELVQQAELEMSVLEMYLKERLWEEIDYEVDVEVEHNPDPSKDGEGLGDEA
;
A
#
# COMPACT_ATOMS: atom_id res chain seq x y z
N MET A 1 52.87 -43.31 -46.80
CA MET A 1 51.74 -43.76 -47.64
C MET A 1 51.04 -42.53 -48.20
N PHE A 2 50.77 -42.58 -49.50
CA PHE A 2 50.33 -41.49 -50.36
C PHE A 2 48.89 -41.04 -50.14
N SER A 3 48.63 -39.78 -50.54
CA SER A 3 47.43 -39.33 -51.29
C SER A 3 46.11 -39.19 -50.49
N ARG A 4 45.20 -38.22 -50.71
CA ARG A 4 44.91 -37.29 -51.82
C ARG A 4 43.81 -36.28 -51.40
N ILE A 5 43.89 -35.06 -51.97
CA ILE A 5 42.84 -34.24 -52.65
C ILE A 5 41.57 -33.77 -51.90
N ALA A 6 41.34 -32.45 -51.89
CA ALA A 6 40.23 -31.73 -52.58
C ALA A 6 40.07 -30.32 -51.98
N SER A 7 40.38 -29.25 -52.72
CA SER A 7 39.41 -28.41 -53.48
C SER A 7 38.40 -27.68 -52.59
N THR A 8 38.44 -26.34 -52.57
CA THR A 8 37.51 -25.49 -53.34
C THR A 8 37.71 -24.01 -52.99
N THR A 9 37.90 -23.20 -54.03
CA THR A 9 37.94 -21.73 -54.05
C THR A 9 36.60 -21.12 -53.63
N ALA A 10 36.60 -20.07 -52.80
CA ALA A 10 35.47 -19.14 -52.72
C ALA A 10 35.94 -17.69 -52.63
N LYS A 11 35.33 -16.87 -53.49
CA LYS A 11 35.67 -15.49 -53.83
C LYS A 11 35.23 -14.49 -52.75
N ARG A 12 35.97 -13.38 -52.67
CA ARG A 12 35.62 -12.12 -52.00
C ARG A 12 34.18 -11.68 -52.33
N VAL A 13 33.48 -11.18 -51.31
CA VAL A 13 32.41 -10.19 -51.50
C VAL A 13 32.62 -9.04 -50.52
N ALA A 14 32.44 -7.83 -51.05
CA ALA A 14 32.83 -6.55 -50.50
C ALA A 14 32.05 -6.16 -49.24
N SER A 15 32.74 -5.45 -48.35
CA SER A 15 32.15 -4.63 -47.29
C SER A 15 31.45 -3.43 -47.93
N LEU A 16 30.14 -3.32 -47.72
CA LEU A 16 29.39 -2.09 -47.90
C LEU A 16 28.98 -1.59 -46.52
N GLN A 17 29.61 -0.51 -46.06
CA GLN A 17 29.15 0.25 -44.91
C GLN A 17 28.01 1.15 -45.37
N THR A 18 26.81 0.92 -44.87
CA THR A 18 25.69 1.86 -45.02
C THR A 18 25.44 2.52 -43.66
N ALA A 19 25.77 3.80 -43.57
CA ALA A 19 25.45 4.64 -42.43
C ALA A 19 23.93 4.73 -42.27
N ARG A 20 23.40 4.27 -41.13
CA ARG A 20 22.01 4.52 -40.73
C ARG A 20 21.93 5.91 -40.11
N GLY A 21 21.16 6.78 -40.76
CA GLY A 21 20.88 8.13 -40.32
C GLY A 21 20.20 8.18 -38.96
N SER A 22 20.56 9.25 -38.24
CA SER A 22 19.96 9.76 -37.01
C SER A 22 18.44 9.61 -36.98
N GLN A 23 17.95 8.74 -36.11
CA GLN A 23 16.54 8.74 -35.73
C GLN A 23 16.32 9.90 -34.78
N PHE A 24 15.66 10.94 -35.28
CA PHE A 24 15.04 11.96 -34.44
C PHE A 24 14.08 11.25 -33.49
N ALA A 25 14.40 11.30 -32.19
CA ALA A 25 13.54 10.79 -31.14
C ALA A 25 12.18 11.48 -31.25
N ARG A 26 11.16 10.68 -31.60
CA ARG A 26 9.77 11.11 -31.49
C ARG A 26 9.51 11.34 -30.01
N THR A 27 9.42 12.60 -29.62
CA THR A 27 8.91 13.00 -28.31
C THR A 27 7.48 12.47 -28.23
N SER A 28 7.28 11.38 -27.49
CA SER A 28 5.93 10.91 -27.17
C SER A 28 5.38 11.89 -26.15
N CYS A 29 4.55 12.82 -26.62
CA CYS A 29 3.59 13.48 -25.74
C CYS A 29 2.74 12.37 -25.11
N ALA A 30 2.95 12.11 -23.82
CA ALA A 30 2.03 11.29 -23.04
C ALA A 30 0.65 11.93 -23.18
N ALA A 31 -0.34 11.13 -23.55
CA ALA A 31 -1.72 11.59 -23.65
C ALA A 31 -2.15 12.08 -22.27
N PHE A 32 -2.37 13.39 -22.15
CA PHE A 32 -3.06 13.97 -21.01
C PHE A 32 -4.43 13.28 -20.91
N SER A 33 -4.69 12.60 -19.79
CA SER A 33 -5.95 11.93 -19.54
C SER A 33 -7.10 12.91 -19.75
N THR A 34 -8.03 12.57 -20.64
CA THR A 34 -9.16 13.42 -21.02
C THR A 34 -10.37 13.24 -20.11
N ALA A 35 -10.20 12.66 -18.92
CA ALA A 35 -11.27 12.57 -17.93
C ALA A 35 -11.63 14.00 -17.49
N GLU A 36 -12.87 14.41 -17.74
CA GLU A 36 -13.40 15.68 -17.28
C GLU A 36 -13.40 15.67 -15.75
N VAL A 37 -12.61 16.56 -15.14
CA VAL A 37 -12.55 16.70 -13.68
C VAL A 37 -13.89 17.28 -13.21
N VAL A 38 -14.75 16.42 -12.64
CA VAL A 38 -16.05 16.82 -12.10
C VAL A 38 -15.87 17.33 -10.67
N PRO A 39 -16.25 18.59 -10.35
CA PRO A 39 -16.17 19.10 -8.99
C PRO A 39 -16.97 18.24 -8.01
N GLY A 40 -16.31 17.76 -6.95
CA GLY A 40 -16.94 16.97 -5.88
C GLY A 40 -16.89 15.45 -6.04
N VAL A 41 -16.24 14.93 -7.09
CA VAL A 41 -16.20 13.49 -7.44
C VAL A 41 -14.75 13.10 -7.73
N GLY A 42 -14.33 11.95 -7.20
CA GLY A 42 -12.98 11.42 -7.30
C GLY A 42 -11.84 12.46 -7.20
N ALA A 43 -10.99 12.52 -8.24
CA ALA A 43 -9.86 13.47 -8.31
C ALA A 43 -10.30 14.95 -8.39
N GLY A 44 -11.57 15.23 -8.71
CA GLY A 44 -12.16 16.56 -8.73
C GLY A 44 -12.82 16.97 -7.42
N LYS A 45 -12.70 16.19 -6.35
CA LYS A 45 -13.29 16.54 -5.06
C LYS A 45 -12.74 17.86 -4.52
N THR A 46 -13.65 18.72 -4.06
CA THR A 46 -13.31 20.04 -3.51
C THR A 46 -13.22 20.02 -1.99
N SER A 47 -13.84 19.03 -1.34
CA SER A 47 -13.85 18.80 0.10
C SER A 47 -14.24 17.34 0.38
N THR A 48 -13.75 16.80 1.49
CA THR A 48 -14.12 15.46 2.01
C THR A 48 -15.46 15.47 2.77
N GLY A 49 -15.96 16.65 3.13
CA GLY A 49 -17.11 16.80 4.01
C GLY A 49 -16.83 16.52 5.51
N ILE A 50 -15.59 16.21 5.88
CA ILE A 50 -15.15 15.94 7.26
C ILE A 50 -14.34 17.15 7.76
N VAL A 51 -14.69 17.66 8.94
CA VAL A 51 -13.97 18.80 9.53
C VAL A 51 -12.56 18.34 9.95
N GLY A 52 -11.55 19.06 9.48
CA GLY A 52 -10.14 18.77 9.82
C GLY A 52 -9.45 17.79 8.87
N LEU A 53 -10.14 17.27 7.85
CA LEU A 53 -9.56 16.41 6.82
C LEU A 53 -9.68 17.09 5.43
N PRO A 54 -8.65 17.80 4.94
CA PRO A 54 -8.72 18.46 3.64
C PRO A 54 -8.73 17.45 2.50
N ALA A 55 -9.37 17.80 1.38
CA ALA A 55 -9.30 17.00 0.16
C ALA A 55 -7.88 17.05 -0.43
N ASP A 56 -7.32 15.88 -0.72
CA ASP A 56 -6.01 15.70 -1.31
C ASP A 56 -6.13 15.01 -2.68
N PRO A 57 -5.74 15.69 -3.79
CA PRO A 57 -5.79 15.09 -5.12
C PRO A 57 -4.78 13.94 -5.30
N ASP A 58 -3.70 13.92 -4.52
CA ASP A 58 -2.64 12.92 -4.62
C ASP A 58 -2.78 11.81 -3.56
N ALA A 59 -3.95 11.73 -2.90
CA ALA A 59 -4.21 10.79 -1.80
C ALA A 59 -3.88 9.33 -2.14
N VAL A 60 -4.20 8.86 -3.35
CA VAL A 60 -3.92 7.46 -3.77
C VAL A 60 -2.42 7.16 -3.81
N SER A 61 -1.60 8.10 -4.29
CA SER A 61 -0.13 7.96 -4.24
C SER A 61 0.37 8.02 -2.79
N ASN A 62 -0.23 8.89 -1.97
CA ASN A 62 0.14 9.04 -0.57
C ASN A 62 -0.14 7.76 0.23
N ILE A 63 -1.25 7.04 -0.04
CA ILE A 63 -1.54 5.71 0.52
C ILE A 63 -0.37 4.77 0.28
N ILE A 64 0.08 4.63 -0.97
CA ILE A 64 1.19 3.72 -1.32
C ILE A 64 2.44 4.08 -0.52
N SER A 65 2.80 5.36 -0.49
CA SER A 65 4.00 5.82 0.21
C SER A 65 3.93 5.61 1.73
N ALA A 66 2.77 5.87 2.35
CA ALA A 66 2.59 5.77 3.79
C ALA A 66 2.61 4.31 4.26
N TYR A 67 1.91 3.42 3.56
CA TYR A 67 1.94 1.98 3.89
C TYR A 67 3.29 1.33 3.58
N GLN A 68 4.00 1.75 2.52
CA GLN A 68 5.36 1.27 2.27
C GLN A 68 6.31 1.69 3.40
N ALA A 69 6.25 2.95 3.83
CA ALA A 69 7.04 3.42 4.97
C ALA A 69 6.72 2.65 6.26
N LEU A 70 5.45 2.32 6.49
CA LEU A 70 5.00 1.50 7.63
C LEU A 70 5.61 0.08 7.57
N LEU A 71 5.52 -0.58 6.40
CA LEU A 71 6.10 -1.90 6.18
C LEU A 71 7.62 -1.90 6.35
N ASP A 72 8.32 -0.90 5.82
CA ASP A 72 9.76 -0.74 5.96
C ASP A 72 10.17 -0.53 7.43
N ARG A 73 9.43 0.33 8.15
CA ARG A 73 9.66 0.60 9.58
C ARG A 73 9.45 -0.65 10.43
N MET A 74 8.44 -1.46 10.10
CA MET A 74 8.17 -2.73 10.77
C MET A 74 9.23 -3.77 10.44
N ALA A 75 9.65 -3.89 9.18
CA ALA A 75 10.71 -4.81 8.77
C ALA A 75 12.07 -4.49 9.41
N ALA A 76 12.34 -3.21 9.69
CA ALA A 76 13.53 -2.76 10.41
C ALA A 76 13.46 -2.94 11.94
N SER A 77 12.31 -3.36 12.48
CA SER A 77 12.10 -3.53 13.93
C SER A 77 12.47 -4.93 14.45
N ASP A 78 12.45 -5.09 15.77
CA ASP A 78 12.65 -6.37 16.46
C ASP A 78 11.35 -7.20 16.60
N LEU A 79 10.26 -6.75 15.98
CA LEU A 79 8.97 -7.45 15.99
C LEU A 79 9.09 -8.80 15.26
N PRO A 80 8.83 -9.94 15.92
CA PRO A 80 9.03 -11.24 15.30
C PRO A 80 7.93 -11.55 14.26
N GLU A 81 8.26 -12.33 13.24
CA GLU A 81 7.36 -12.67 12.12
C GLU A 81 6.10 -13.44 12.54
N ASN A 82 6.14 -14.12 13.69
CA ASN A 82 5.01 -14.85 14.24
C ASN A 82 4.08 -13.99 15.13
N ALA A 83 4.43 -12.73 15.39
CA ALA A 83 3.55 -11.83 16.13
C ALA A 83 2.28 -11.58 15.31
N GLN A 84 1.12 -11.87 15.89
CA GLN A 84 -0.16 -11.76 15.18
C GLN A 84 -0.38 -10.34 14.63
N TYR A 85 -0.02 -9.32 15.42
CA TYR A 85 -0.07 -7.91 14.99
C TYR A 85 0.71 -7.66 13.69
N ARG A 86 1.92 -8.23 13.56
CA ARG A 86 2.73 -8.11 12.34
C ARG A 86 2.02 -8.72 11.14
N VAL A 87 1.53 -9.95 11.30
CA VAL A 87 0.84 -10.69 10.24
C VAL A 87 -0.37 -9.89 9.73
N ASP A 88 -1.18 -9.35 10.64
CA ASP A 88 -2.38 -8.59 10.28
C ASP A 88 -2.02 -7.25 9.62
N LEU A 89 -1.00 -6.56 10.14
CA LEU A 89 -0.50 -5.31 9.56
C LEU A 89 0.02 -5.52 8.14
N GLU A 90 0.80 -6.58 7.90
CA GLU A 90 1.31 -6.94 6.58
C GLU A 90 0.16 -7.23 5.61
N ASN A 91 -0.84 -8.00 6.05
CA ASN A 91 -1.99 -8.35 5.21
C ASN A 91 -2.80 -7.11 4.80
N ILE A 92 -3.13 -6.25 5.75
CA ILE A 92 -3.93 -5.03 5.50
C ILE A 92 -3.14 -4.05 4.64
N SER A 93 -1.86 -3.81 4.96
CA SER A 93 -1.02 -2.86 4.23
C SER A 93 -0.80 -3.30 2.78
N ASN A 94 -0.46 -4.58 2.57
CA ASN A 94 -0.27 -5.12 1.22
C ASN A 94 -1.55 -5.08 0.39
N TYR A 95 -2.70 -5.36 1.01
CA TYR A 95 -4.01 -5.26 0.35
C TYR A 95 -4.31 -3.82 -0.10
N ARG A 96 -4.12 -2.84 0.78
CA ARG A 96 -4.35 -1.42 0.48
C ARG A 96 -3.39 -0.89 -0.58
N ILE A 97 -2.10 -1.22 -0.49
CA ILE A 97 -1.09 -0.88 -1.50
C ILE A 97 -1.48 -1.47 -2.87
N LYS A 98 -1.90 -2.74 -2.88
CA LYS A 98 -2.28 -3.42 -4.13
C LYS A 98 -3.44 -2.69 -4.81
N ILE A 99 -4.52 -2.38 -4.09
CA ILE A 99 -5.68 -1.68 -4.66
C ILE A 99 -5.31 -0.29 -5.16
N ALA A 100 -4.55 0.48 -4.39
CA ALA A 100 -4.09 1.81 -4.77
C ALA A 100 -3.17 1.77 -6.01
N THR A 101 -2.36 0.73 -6.14
CA THR A 101 -1.48 0.52 -7.31
C THR A 101 -2.27 0.11 -8.55
N GLU A 102 -3.33 -0.69 -8.39
CA GLU A 102 -4.19 -1.13 -9.49
C GLU A 102 -5.09 0.00 -10.02
N ASN A 103 -5.44 0.99 -9.19
CA ASN A 103 -6.36 2.08 -9.51
C ASN A 103 -5.76 3.47 -9.19
N PRO A 104 -4.65 3.88 -9.83
CA PRO A 104 -3.93 5.11 -9.46
C PRO A 104 -4.72 6.39 -9.76
N ASP A 105 -5.55 6.38 -10.81
CA ASP A 105 -6.30 7.54 -11.29
C ASP A 105 -7.78 7.54 -10.83
N ASP A 106 -8.21 6.52 -10.07
CA ASP A 106 -9.61 6.31 -9.68
C ASP A 106 -9.74 6.12 -8.17
N PRO A 107 -9.80 7.22 -7.39
CA PRO A 107 -9.96 7.14 -5.94
C PRO A 107 -11.30 6.53 -5.51
N GLU A 108 -12.37 6.63 -6.31
CA GLU A 108 -13.69 6.07 -5.94
C GLU A 108 -13.67 4.54 -6.00
N MET A 109 -12.99 3.98 -7.01
CA MET A 109 -12.75 2.55 -7.08
C MET A 109 -11.91 2.05 -5.89
N VAL A 110 -10.91 2.83 -5.46
CA VAL A 110 -10.11 2.49 -4.27
C VAL A 110 -10.99 2.45 -3.02
N GLU A 111 -11.88 3.42 -2.85
CA GLU A 111 -12.82 3.50 -1.72
C GLU A 111 -13.82 2.34 -1.72
N GLU A 112 -14.40 2.02 -2.88
CA GLU A 112 -15.36 0.92 -3.04
C GLU A 112 -14.71 -0.43 -2.76
N LEU A 113 -13.48 -0.65 -3.24
CA LEU A 113 -12.76 -1.90 -3.02
C LEU A 113 -12.27 -2.03 -1.58
N CYS A 114 -11.69 -0.97 -0.99
CA CYS A 114 -11.17 -1.02 0.38
C CYS A 114 -12.25 -1.01 1.45
N GLN A 115 -13.45 -0.47 1.16
CA GLN A 115 -14.61 -0.39 2.06
C GLN A 115 -14.27 0.16 3.46
N CYS A 116 -13.42 1.19 3.53
CA CYS A 116 -12.89 1.69 4.80
C CYS A 116 -12.79 3.23 4.83
N GLY A 117 -13.85 3.90 4.36
CA GLY A 117 -13.92 5.37 4.30
C GLY A 117 -13.33 5.94 3.02
N GLN A 118 -13.03 7.24 3.04
CA GLN A 118 -12.42 7.98 1.94
C GLN A 118 -10.91 7.71 1.83
N VAL A 119 -10.34 7.97 0.64
CA VAL A 119 -8.88 7.80 0.43
C VAL A 119 -8.01 8.62 1.38
N GLU A 120 -8.43 9.82 1.79
CA GLU A 120 -7.71 10.61 2.80
C GLU A 120 -7.70 9.97 4.17
N GLU A 121 -8.81 9.34 4.55
CA GLU A 121 -8.90 8.63 5.84
C GLU A 121 -7.94 7.44 5.84
N LEU A 122 -7.74 6.78 4.70
CA LEU A 122 -6.77 5.69 4.57
C LEU A 122 -5.32 6.13 4.74
N VAL A 123 -4.97 7.34 4.27
CA VAL A 123 -3.65 7.94 4.50
C VAL A 123 -3.48 8.26 5.97
N GLN A 124 -4.45 8.94 6.58
CA GLN A 124 -4.41 9.28 8.00
C GLN A 124 -4.34 8.03 8.89
N GLN A 125 -5.06 6.96 8.54
CA GLN A 125 -4.97 5.67 9.23
C GLN A 125 -3.54 5.12 9.19
N ALA A 126 -2.83 5.21 8.07
CA ALA A 126 -1.44 4.74 7.97
C ALA A 126 -0.49 5.56 8.87
N GLU A 127 -0.69 6.88 8.96
CA GLU A 127 0.10 7.76 9.84
C GLU A 127 -0.16 7.49 11.32
N LEU A 128 -1.43 7.27 11.70
CA LEU A 128 -1.79 6.86 13.04
C LEU A 128 -1.22 5.48 13.38
N GLU A 129 -1.26 4.55 12.42
CA GLU A 129 -0.72 3.22 12.59
C GLU A 129 0.80 3.24 12.78
N MET A 130 1.52 4.18 12.15
CA MET A 130 2.94 4.40 12.42
C MET A 130 3.18 4.77 13.90
N SER A 131 2.32 5.62 14.46
CA SER A 131 2.40 6.02 15.88
C SER A 131 2.06 4.84 16.81
N VAL A 132 1.08 4.01 16.42
CA VAL A 132 0.73 2.78 17.14
C VAL A 132 1.91 1.81 17.10
N LEU A 133 2.54 1.60 15.95
CA LEU A 133 3.71 0.73 15.78
C LEU A 133 4.86 1.17 16.69
N GLU A 134 5.14 2.47 16.80
CA GLU A 134 6.17 2.98 17.72
C GLU A 134 5.88 2.64 19.18
N MET A 135 4.62 2.81 19.60
CA MET A 135 4.16 2.44 20.94
C MET A 135 4.20 0.92 21.16
N TYR A 136 3.77 0.14 20.16
CA TYR A 136 3.77 -1.32 20.19
C TYR A 136 5.18 -1.87 20.40
N LEU A 137 6.16 -1.30 19.67
CA LEU A 137 7.58 -1.65 19.79
C LEU A 137 8.19 -1.25 21.14
N LYS A 138 7.82 -0.07 21.65
CA LYS A 138 8.30 0.42 22.94
C LYS A 138 7.85 -0.46 24.10
N GLU A 139 6.59 -0.89 24.08
CA GLU A 139 5.98 -1.66 25.16
C GLU A 139 6.08 -3.18 24.97
N ARG A 140 6.64 -3.66 23.85
CA ARG A 140 6.83 -5.09 23.52
C ARG A 140 5.55 -5.91 23.69
N LEU A 141 4.43 -5.40 23.17
CA LEU A 141 3.07 -5.95 23.38
C LEU A 141 2.83 -7.36 22.78
N TRP A 142 3.82 -7.94 22.11
CA TRP A 142 3.80 -9.31 21.60
C TRP A 142 4.38 -10.34 22.58
N GLU A 143 4.95 -9.89 23.70
CA GLU A 143 5.48 -10.78 24.73
C GLU A 143 4.35 -11.36 25.58
N GLU A 144 4.56 -12.59 26.05
CA GLU A 144 3.62 -13.23 26.96
C GLU A 144 3.67 -12.53 28.33
N ILE A 145 2.49 -12.35 28.94
CA ILE A 145 2.37 -11.81 30.29
C ILE A 145 2.92 -12.82 31.31
N ASP A 146 3.65 -12.34 32.31
CA ASP A 146 4.31 -13.19 33.32
C ASP A 146 3.41 -13.55 34.52
N TYR A 147 2.17 -13.05 34.53
CA TYR A 147 1.19 -13.31 35.58
C TYR A 147 -0.07 -13.96 35.00
N GLU A 148 -0.65 -14.88 35.79
CA GLU A 148 -1.94 -15.48 35.50
C GLU A 148 -3.04 -14.42 35.71
N VAL A 149 -3.85 -14.23 34.68
CA VAL A 149 -5.06 -13.40 34.75
C VAL A 149 -6.24 -14.35 34.77
N ASP A 150 -6.96 -14.38 35.90
CA ASP A 150 -8.25 -15.06 35.99
C ASP A 150 -9.27 -14.26 35.17
N VAL A 151 -9.43 -14.62 33.91
CA VAL A 151 -10.45 -14.03 33.03
C VAL A 151 -11.79 -14.70 33.33
N GLU A 152 -12.58 -14.06 34.18
CA GLU A 152 -13.97 -14.46 34.40
C GLU A 152 -14.81 -14.10 33.16
N VAL A 153 -15.08 -15.09 32.31
CA VAL A 153 -15.99 -14.93 31.17
C VAL A 153 -17.39 -15.26 31.64
N GLU A 154 -18.22 -14.24 31.87
CA GLU A 154 -19.65 -14.44 32.14
C GLU A 154 -20.32 -14.98 30.87
N HIS A 155 -20.79 -16.23 30.95
CA HIS A 155 -21.52 -16.84 29.84
C HIS A 155 -23.00 -16.48 29.92
N ASN A 156 -23.51 -15.79 28.89
CA ASN A 156 -24.87 -15.27 28.81
C ASN A 156 -25.17 -14.19 29.88
N PRO A 157 -24.48 -13.02 29.80
CA PRO A 157 -24.75 -11.90 30.70
C PRO A 157 -26.19 -11.44 30.53
N ASP A 158 -26.81 -11.08 31.65
CA ASP A 158 -28.16 -10.52 31.64
C ASP A 158 -28.07 -9.06 31.15
N PRO A 159 -28.59 -8.71 29.96
CA PRO A 159 -28.46 -7.37 29.40
C PRO A 159 -29.20 -6.29 30.22
N SER A 160 -29.99 -6.69 31.23
CA SER A 160 -30.62 -5.75 32.17
C SER A 160 -29.70 -5.27 33.29
N LYS A 161 -28.57 -5.95 33.54
CA LYS A 161 -27.63 -5.64 34.63
C LYS A 161 -26.46 -4.75 34.22
N ASP A 162 -26.21 -4.60 32.93
CA ASP A 162 -25.09 -3.83 32.37
C ASP A 162 -25.25 -2.29 32.57
N GLY A 163 -26.33 -1.85 33.23
CA GLY A 163 -26.68 -0.46 33.48
C GLY A 163 -26.77 -0.05 34.95
N GLU A 164 -26.34 -0.90 35.90
CA GLU A 164 -26.24 -0.51 37.31
C GLU A 164 -25.02 0.39 37.51
N GLY A 165 -25.17 1.65 37.05
CA GLY A 165 -24.22 2.72 37.26
C GLY A 165 -23.88 2.88 38.74
N LEU A 166 -22.66 3.35 38.99
CA LEU A 166 -22.15 3.81 40.28
C LEU A 166 -23.30 4.22 41.20
N GLY A 167 -23.63 3.37 42.16
CA GLY A 167 -24.68 3.66 43.13
C GLY A 167 -24.41 5.04 43.72
N ASP A 168 -25.42 5.89 43.72
CA ASP A 168 -25.40 7.19 44.40
C ASP A 168 -25.18 6.95 45.90
N GLU A 169 -23.93 6.75 46.32
CA GLU A 169 -23.53 6.90 47.72
C GLU A 169 -23.43 8.42 47.98
N ALA A 170 -24.57 8.95 48.42
CA ALA A 170 -24.70 10.27 49.05
C ALA A 170 -24.37 10.20 50.55
#